data_AF-A0AAN5DIB7-F1
#
_entry.id   AF-A0AAN5DIB7-F1
#
_cell.length_a   1.000
_cell.length_b   1.000
_cell.length_c   1.000
_cell.angle_alpha   90.00
_cell.angle_beta   90.00
_cell.angle_gamma   90.00
#
_symmetry.space_group_name_H-M   'P 1'
#
loop_
_entity.id
_entity.type
_entity.pdbx_description
1 polymer ?
#
loop_
_entity_poly.entity_id
_entity_poly.type
_entity_poly.pdbx_seq_one_letter_code
_entity_poly.pdbx_strand_id
1 'polypeptide(L)'
;ETELLEIQPMCSFSIMNDTEMSSELLVKLAEKHKHTYVWKATIASNDLMKVVKIISTDADHRSVKMFISNSNLDMCLLELKIPNIFGEGFEFETYGE
;
A
#
# COMPACT_ATOMS: atom_id res chain seq x y z
N GLU A 1 3.23 -8.93 13.15
CA GLU A 1 3.84 -7.78 12.43
C GLU A 1 5.36 -7.86 12.42
N THR A 2 6.03 -8.02 13.57
CA THR A 2 7.51 -8.10 13.67
C THR A 2 8.13 -9.16 12.76
N GLU A 3 7.55 -10.35 12.69
CA GLU A 3 8.03 -11.46 11.82
C GLU A 3 7.99 -11.12 10.33
N LEU A 4 7.02 -10.30 9.89
CA LEU A 4 6.90 -9.90 8.48
C LEU A 4 8.05 -8.97 8.07
N LEU A 5 8.56 -8.18 9.02
CA LEU A 5 9.71 -7.31 8.82
C LEU A 5 11.05 -8.05 8.88
N GLU A 6 11.07 -9.33 9.21
CA GLU A 6 12.29 -10.15 9.19
C GLU A 6 12.49 -10.86 7.84
N ILE A 7 11.41 -11.02 7.06
CA ILE A 7 11.43 -11.67 5.75
C ILE A 7 12.36 -10.91 4.79
N GLN A 8 13.38 -11.56 4.22
CA GLN A 8 14.32 -10.91 3.30
C GLN A 8 13.60 -10.16 2.16
N PRO A 9 14.17 -9.07 1.61
CA PRO A 9 13.58 -8.36 0.48
C PRO A 9 13.23 -9.32 -0.67
N MET A 10 12.03 -9.17 -1.22
CA MET A 10 11.52 -10.03 -2.30
C MET A 10 11.05 -9.16 -3.46
N CYS A 11 11.06 -9.75 -4.65
CA CYS A 11 10.45 -9.13 -5.83
C CYS A 11 8.93 -8.99 -5.61
N SER A 12 8.27 -10.06 -5.15
CA SER A 12 6.84 -10.04 -4.85
C SER A 12 6.58 -10.56 -3.44
N PHE A 13 5.72 -9.87 -2.70
CA PHE A 13 5.34 -10.18 -1.35
C PHE A 13 3.84 -10.01 -1.17
N SER A 14 3.15 -11.04 -0.67
CA SER A 14 1.70 -11.05 -0.55
C SER A 14 1.26 -11.48 0.83
N ILE A 15 0.36 -10.71 1.43
CA ILE A 15 -0.31 -11.02 2.69
C ILE A 15 -1.80 -11.18 2.41
N MET A 16 -2.28 -12.42 2.55
CA MET A 16 -3.65 -12.84 2.25
C MET A 16 -4.46 -13.14 3.52
N ASN A 17 -3.95 -12.80 4.71
CA ASN A 17 -4.66 -13.12 5.95
C ASN A 17 -5.82 -12.11 6.19
N ASP A 18 -6.82 -12.54 6.96
CA ASP A 18 -7.94 -11.69 7.37
C ASP A 18 -7.58 -10.71 8.49
N THR A 19 -6.33 -10.71 8.94
CA THR A 19 -5.85 -9.80 9.97
C THR A 19 -5.64 -8.41 9.38
N GLU A 20 -6.35 -7.43 9.95
CA GLU A 20 -6.16 -6.03 9.59
C GLU A 20 -4.74 -5.57 9.91
N MET A 21 -4.10 -4.95 8.91
CA MET A 21 -2.74 -4.44 9.01
C MET A 21 -2.70 -2.95 9.37
N SER A 22 -1.73 -2.58 10.22
CA SER A 22 -1.44 -1.18 10.53
C SER A 22 -0.78 -0.42 9.36
N SER A 23 -1.01 0.90 9.32
CA SER A 23 -0.41 1.79 8.31
C SER A 23 1.12 1.80 8.35
N GLU A 24 1.70 1.74 9.55
CA GLU A 24 3.15 1.74 9.74
C GLU A 24 3.79 0.48 9.14
N LEU A 25 3.19 -0.70 9.38
CA LEU A 25 3.69 -1.94 8.80
C LEU A 25 3.60 -1.90 7.27
N LEU A 26 2.50 -1.41 6.72
CA LEU A 26 2.31 -1.29 5.28
C LEU A 26 3.38 -0.40 4.62
N VAL A 27 3.72 0.74 5.22
CA VAL A 27 4.81 1.62 4.73
C VAL A 27 6.12 0.86 4.69
N LYS A 28 6.48 0.16 5.77
CA LYS A 28 7.74 -0.61 5.85
C LYS A 28 7.78 -1.74 4.82
N LEU A 29 6.67 -2.43 4.59
CA LEU A 29 6.58 -3.47 3.56
C LEU A 29 6.73 -2.88 2.16
N ALA A 30 6.09 -1.73 1.90
CA ALA A 30 6.22 -0.99 0.65
C ALA A 30 7.67 -0.53 0.39
N GLU A 31 8.43 -0.13 1.41
CA GLU A 31 9.87 0.18 1.27
C GLU A 31 10.68 -1.08 0.96
N LYS A 32 10.35 -2.18 1.63
CA LYS A 32 11.15 -3.40 1.63
C LYS A 32 10.96 -4.28 0.40
N HIS A 33 9.73 -4.43 -0.10
CA HIS A 33 9.38 -5.36 -1.17
C HIS A 33 8.96 -4.62 -2.44
N LYS A 34 9.44 -5.09 -3.60
CA LYS A 34 9.23 -4.40 -4.89
C LYS A 34 7.76 -4.39 -5.32
N HIS A 35 7.07 -5.50 -5.11
CA HIS A 35 5.64 -5.62 -5.36
C HIS A 35 4.98 -6.14 -4.09
N THR A 36 4.17 -5.31 -3.45
CA THR A 36 3.51 -5.66 -2.19
C THR A 36 2.01 -5.79 -2.42
N TYR A 37 1.44 -6.93 -2.05
CA TYR A 37 0.00 -7.15 -2.03
C TYR A 37 -0.48 -7.32 -0.59
N VAL A 38 -1.46 -6.53 -0.16
CA VAL A 38 -2.04 -6.60 1.19
C VAL A 38 -3.56 -6.73 1.10
N TRP A 39 -4.09 -7.85 1.57
CA TRP A 39 -5.52 -8.11 1.51
C TRP A 39 -6.36 -7.13 2.31
N LYS A 40 -5.97 -6.77 3.54
CA LYS A 40 -6.72 -5.81 4.38
C LYS A 40 -5.77 -4.89 5.13
N ALA A 41 -5.89 -3.59 4.94
CA ALA A 41 -5.11 -2.60 5.67
C ALA A 41 -5.94 -1.35 5.98
N THR A 42 -5.69 -0.77 7.15
CA THR A 42 -6.10 0.61 7.44
C THR A 42 -4.90 1.52 7.26
N ILE A 43 -5.06 2.51 6.38
CA ILE A 43 -4.00 3.48 6.07
C ILE A 43 -4.46 4.90 6.38
N ALA A 44 -3.68 5.61 7.19
CA ALA A 44 -3.88 7.03 7.42
C ALA A 44 -3.38 7.84 6.23
N SER A 45 -3.98 9.01 5.96
CA SER A 45 -3.63 9.87 4.82
C SER A 45 -2.12 10.13 4.73
N ASN A 46 -1.49 10.52 5.84
CA ASN A 46 -0.04 10.80 5.89
C ASN A 46 0.82 9.59 5.52
N ASP A 47 0.41 8.37 5.87
CA ASP A 47 1.15 7.16 5.53
C ASP A 47 0.89 6.72 4.09
N LEU A 48 -0.32 6.95 3.57
CA LEU A 48 -0.62 6.79 2.16
C LEU A 48 0.27 7.71 1.30
N MET A 49 0.48 8.97 1.71
CA MET A 49 1.42 9.87 1.03
C MET A 49 2.84 9.28 0.99
N LYS A 50 3.28 8.59 2.05
CA LYS A 50 4.59 7.94 2.09
C LYS A 50 4.66 6.78 1.11
N VAL A 51 3.67 5.89 1.12
CA VAL A 51 3.59 4.76 0.17
C VAL A 51 3.63 5.26 -1.27
N VAL A 52 2.87 6.32 -1.57
CA VAL A 52 2.88 6.97 -2.88
C VAL A 52 4.27 7.46 -3.24
N LYS A 53 4.91 8.20 -2.33
CA LYS A 53 6.24 8.73 -2.58
C LYS A 53 7.24 7.62 -2.90
N ILE A 54 7.24 6.55 -2.10
CA ILE A 54 8.11 5.38 -2.29
C ILE A 54 7.95 4.79 -3.69
N ILE A 55 6.72 4.56 -4.14
CA ILE A 55 6.45 4.00 -5.48
C ILE A 55 6.86 4.99 -6.58
N SER A 56 6.47 6.25 -6.47
CA SER A 56 6.68 7.26 -7.53
C SER A 56 8.15 7.61 -7.76
N THR A 57 9.01 7.43 -6.76
CA THR A 57 10.46 7.71 -6.86
C THR A 57 11.29 6.51 -7.27
N ASP A 58 10.67 5.32 -7.36
CA ASP A 58 11.37 4.08 -7.68
C ASP A 58 11.52 3.91 -9.20
N ALA A 59 12.77 3.91 -9.68
CA ALA A 59 13.09 3.83 -11.11
C ALA A 59 12.79 2.47 -11.75
N ASP A 60 12.70 1.38 -10.97
CA ASP A 60 12.39 0.04 -11.50
C ASP A 60 10.93 -0.39 -11.23
N HIS A 61 10.01 0.58 -11.16
CA HIS A 61 8.56 0.37 -11.12
C HIS A 61 8.09 -0.51 -9.95
N ARG A 62 8.19 0.03 -8.73
CA ARG A 62 7.58 -0.59 -7.54
C ARG A 62 6.05 -0.56 -7.62
N SER A 63 5.38 -1.53 -7.00
CA SER A 63 3.92 -1.48 -6.87
C SER A 63 3.43 -1.88 -5.49
N VAL A 64 2.31 -1.28 -5.08
CA VAL A 64 1.54 -1.73 -3.93
C VAL A 64 0.09 -1.90 -4.35
N LYS A 65 -0.42 -3.10 -4.10
CA LYS A 65 -1.83 -3.45 -4.20
C LYS A 65 -2.39 -3.66 -2.82
N MET A 66 -3.49 -3.02 -2.48
CA MET A 66 -4.11 -3.19 -1.16
C MET A 66 -5.62 -3.08 -1.21
N PHE A 67 -6.29 -3.79 -0.31
CA PHE A 67 -7.69 -3.49 -0.02
C PHE A 67 -7.82 -2.71 1.28
N ILE A 68 -8.63 -1.66 1.22
CA ILE A 68 -8.71 -0.65 2.26
C ILE A 68 -10.15 -0.53 2.76
N SER A 69 -10.35 -0.59 4.08
CA SER A 69 -11.58 -0.12 4.72
C SER A 69 -11.47 1.38 4.95
N ASN A 70 -11.76 2.21 3.94
CA ASN A 70 -11.89 3.64 4.24
C ASN A 70 -12.68 4.42 3.19
N SER A 71 -13.71 5.13 3.65
CA SER A 71 -14.47 6.14 2.90
C SER A 71 -13.66 7.40 2.57
N ASN A 72 -12.42 7.51 3.07
CA ASN A 72 -11.56 8.69 2.92
C ASN A 72 -10.46 8.54 1.85
N LEU A 73 -10.37 7.39 1.16
CA LEU A 73 -9.37 7.16 0.12
C LEU A 73 -9.45 8.23 -0.99
N ASP A 74 -10.66 8.55 -1.45
CA ASP A 74 -10.90 9.51 -2.52
C ASP A 74 -10.43 10.93 -2.16
N MET A 75 -10.62 11.36 -0.91
CA MET A 75 -10.10 12.66 -0.44
C MET A 75 -8.57 12.67 -0.44
N CYS A 76 -7.93 11.57 -0.02
CA CYS A 76 -6.46 11.49 0.00
C CYS A 76 -5.86 11.50 -1.41
N LEU A 77 -6.45 10.76 -2.34
CA LEU A 77 -6.02 10.75 -3.75
C LEU A 77 -6.19 12.14 -4.38
N LEU A 78 -7.31 12.81 -4.08
CA LEU A 78 -7.60 14.17 -4.54
C LEU A 78 -6.57 15.19 -4.04
N GLU A 79 -6.25 15.18 -2.73
CA GLU A 79 -5.23 16.06 -2.14
C GLU A 79 -3.86 15.86 -2.78
N LEU A 80 -3.53 14.60 -3.08
CA LEU A 80 -2.26 14.22 -3.69
C LEU A 80 -2.20 14.46 -5.20
N LYS A 81 -3.32 14.87 -5.83
CA LYS A 81 -3.48 14.96 -7.29
C LYS A 81 -3.07 13.68 -8.01
N ILE A 82 -3.18 12.54 -7.32
CA ILE A 82 -3.00 11.24 -7.93
C ILE A 82 -4.34 10.95 -8.58
N PRO A 83 -4.40 10.86 -9.92
CA PRO A 83 -5.65 10.50 -10.53
C PRO A 83 -6.03 9.11 -9.98
N ASN A 84 -7.32 8.85 -9.78
CA ASN A 84 -7.79 7.55 -9.31
C ASN A 84 -7.58 6.53 -10.44
N ILE A 85 -6.32 6.21 -10.72
CA ILE A 85 -5.89 5.34 -11.79
C ILE A 85 -5.60 4.01 -11.13
N PHE A 86 -6.43 3.02 -11.46
CA PHE A 86 -6.01 1.63 -11.52
C PHE A 86 -4.93 1.54 -12.61
N GLY A 87 -3.67 1.84 -12.26
CA GLY A 87 -2.57 2.04 -13.21
C GLY A 87 -1.21 1.66 -12.62
N GLU A 88 -0.24 1.37 -13.49
CA GLU A 88 1.05 0.74 -13.17
C GLU A 88 1.69 1.30 -11.88
N GLY A 89 1.69 0.48 -10.81
CA GLY A 89 2.27 0.83 -9.52
C GLY A 89 1.27 0.98 -8.36
N PHE A 90 0.02 1.33 -8.64
CA PHE A 90 -1.00 1.58 -7.61
C PHE A 90 -2.31 0.85 -7.94
N GLU A 91 -2.66 -0.12 -7.10
CA GLU A 91 -3.97 -0.77 -7.16
C GLU A 91 -4.62 -0.72 -5.78
N PHE A 92 -5.60 0.17 -5.62
CA PHE A 92 -6.38 0.29 -4.39
C PHE A 92 -7.79 -0.26 -4.64
N GLU A 93 -8.19 -1.25 -3.87
CA GLU A 93 -9.55 -1.79 -3.91
C GLU A 93 -10.26 -1.45 -2.59
N THR A 94 -11.29 -0.62 -2.63
CA THR A 94 -12.12 -0.38 -1.45
C THR A 94 -13.13 -1.51 -1.31
N TYR A 95 -13.27 -2.10 -0.12
CA TYR A 95 -14.43 -2.93 0.19
C TYR A 95 -15.48 -2.06 0.87
N GLY A 96 -16.72 -2.15 0.39
CA GLY A 96 -17.87 -1.48 1.01
C GLY A 96 -18.27 -2.14 2.34
N GLU A 97 -18.98 -1.39 3.17
CA GLU A 97 -19.75 -1.93 4.29
C GLU A 97 -20.84 -2.91 3.82
#